data_AF-A0A1G1V9S6-F1
#
_entry.id   AF-A0A1G1V9S6-F1
#
_cell.length_a   1.000
_cell.length_b   1.000
_cell.length_c   1.000
_cell.angle_alpha   90.00
_cell.angle_beta   90.00
_cell.angle_gamma   90.00
#
_symmetry.space_group_name_H-M   'P 1'
#
loop_
_entity.id
_entity.type
_entity.pdbx_description
1 polymer ?
#
loop_
_entity_poly.entity_id
_entity_poly.type
_entity_poly.pdbx_seq_one_letter_code
_entity_poly.pdbx_strand_id
1 'polypeptide(L)'
;MSPLGQFFTICLLVQVAHVIEELSTGFHRKWYVFKMPFWVFLAFEVVFESFWIAVWFFQDFPSRAYLQAFFLALMFANGVQHVVWAGNVKKYIPGLITAPIHIIVFLVFYFKAIF
;
A
#
# COMPACT_ATOMS: atom_id res chain seq x y z
N MET A 1 -9.52 18.81 5.13
CA MET A 1 -8.54 17.76 5.51
C MET A 1 -7.14 18.34 5.36
N SER A 2 -6.22 18.01 6.27
CA SER A 2 -4.80 18.38 6.11
C SER A 2 -4.22 17.73 4.84
N PRO A 3 -3.13 18.29 4.26
CA PRO A 3 -2.45 17.66 3.12
C PRO A 3 -2.12 16.19 3.39
N LEU A 4 -1.58 15.90 4.57
CA LEU A 4 -1.31 14.52 5.02
C LEU A 4 -2.55 13.63 4.96
N GLY A 5 -3.69 14.08 5.49
CA GLY A 5 -4.93 13.31 5.45
C GLY A 5 -5.46 13.08 4.03
N GLN A 6 -5.29 14.06 3.13
CA GLN A 6 -5.67 13.92 1.72
C GLN A 6 -4.82 12.86 1.01
N PHE A 7 -3.49 12.97 1.10
CA PHE A 7 -2.58 12.00 0.48
C PHE A 7 -2.72 10.62 1.09
N PHE A 8 -2.92 10.52 2.41
CA PHE A 8 -3.24 9.27 3.07
C PHE A 8 -4.52 8.63 2.50
N THR A 9 -5.59 9.40 2.32
CA THR A 9 -6.85 8.89 1.75
C THR A 9 -6.67 8.41 0.32
N ILE A 10 -5.94 9.17 -0.51
CA ILE A 10 -5.62 8.76 -1.89
C ILE A 10 -4.82 7.46 -1.87
N CYS A 11 -3.78 7.38 -1.06
CA CYS A 11 -2.94 6.19 -0.94
C CYS A 11 -3.74 4.98 -0.43
N LEU A 12 -4.68 5.19 0.50
CA LEU A 12 -5.56 4.14 1.01
C LEU A 12 -6.48 3.60 -0.10
N LEU A 13 -7.03 4.46 -0.96
CA LEU A 13 -7.83 4.02 -2.11
C LEU A 13 -6.99 3.23 -3.12
N VAL A 14 -5.76 3.66 -3.37
CA VAL A 14 -4.82 2.91 -4.23
C VAL A 14 -4.48 1.56 -3.60
N GLN A 15 -4.31 1.52 -2.28
CA GLN A 15 -4.03 0.30 -1.54
C GLN A 15 -5.20 -0.70 -1.64
N VAL A 16 -6.45 -0.26 -1.51
CA VAL A 16 -7.60 -1.14 -1.74
C VAL A 16 -7.59 -1.72 -3.17
N ALA A 17 -7.26 -0.91 -4.18
CA ALA A 17 -7.10 -1.40 -5.55
C ALA A 17 -5.92 -2.38 -5.67
N HIS A 18 -4.83 -2.15 -4.96
CA HIS A 18 -3.65 -3.01 -4.91
C HIS A 18 -4.00 -4.39 -4.34
N VAL A 19 -4.69 -4.45 -3.20
CA VAL A 19 -5.16 -5.70 -2.59
C VAL A 19 -6.07 -6.47 -3.54
N ILE A 20 -6.97 -5.80 -4.25
CA ILE A 20 -7.84 -6.45 -5.26
C ILE A 20 -7.00 -7.05 -6.41
N GLU A 21 -6.00 -6.30 -6.89
CA GLU A 21 -5.05 -6.79 -7.91
C GLU A 21 -4.30 -8.04 -7.41
N GLU A 22 -3.78 -8.01 -6.19
CA GLU A 22 -3.00 -9.12 -5.62
C GLU A 22 -3.84 -10.38 -5.35
N LEU A 23 -5.07 -10.20 -4.85
CA LEU A 23 -6.03 -11.29 -4.65
C LEU A 23 -6.41 -11.94 -5.99
N SER A 24 -6.73 -11.13 -7.01
CA SER A 24 -7.15 -11.62 -8.32
C SER A 24 -6.02 -12.28 -9.12
N THR A 25 -4.78 -11.87 -8.90
CA THR A 25 -3.61 -12.38 -9.65
C THR A 25 -2.79 -13.43 -8.89
N GLY A 26 -3.18 -13.72 -7.64
CA GLY A 26 -2.65 -14.83 -6.84
C GLY A 26 -1.29 -14.55 -6.20
N PHE A 27 -1.09 -13.36 -5.63
CA PHE A 27 0.15 -12.97 -4.94
C PHE A 27 0.67 -14.05 -3.98
N HIS A 28 -0.19 -14.60 -3.13
CA HIS A 28 0.11 -15.66 -2.16
C HIS A 28 0.85 -16.90 -2.73
N ARG A 29 0.76 -17.16 -4.04
CA ARG A 29 1.44 -18.28 -4.71
C ARG A 29 2.75 -17.89 -5.40
N LYS A 30 2.88 -16.60 -5.72
CA LYS A 30 3.94 -16.05 -6.58
C LYS A 30 4.98 -15.26 -5.80
N TRP A 31 4.67 -14.81 -4.59
CA TRP A 31 5.58 -14.00 -3.80
C TRP A 31 6.93 -14.71 -3.58
N TYR A 32 8.01 -13.96 -3.82
CA TYR A 32 9.37 -14.50 -3.88
C TYR A 32 9.99 -14.75 -2.50
N VAL A 33 9.45 -14.14 -1.44
CA VAL A 33 9.96 -14.31 -0.07
C VAL A 33 9.44 -15.62 0.52
N PHE A 34 8.12 -15.83 0.48
CA PHE A 34 7.50 -17.09 0.87
C PHE A 34 6.12 -17.26 0.24
N LYS A 35 5.67 -18.51 0.16
CA LYS A 35 4.32 -18.85 -0.27
C LYS A 35 3.43 -19.05 0.94
N MET A 36 2.15 -18.75 0.80
CA MET A 36 1.18 -18.94 1.88
C MET A 36 -0.17 -19.46 1.37
N PRO A 37 -0.95 -20.16 2.20
CA PRO A 37 -2.33 -20.48 1.88
C PRO A 37 -3.16 -19.20 1.64
N PHE A 38 -4.13 -19.26 0.73
CA PHE A 38 -4.97 -18.11 0.38
C PHE A 38 -5.67 -17.49 1.60
N TRP A 39 -6.15 -18.31 2.54
CA TRP A 39 -6.85 -17.80 3.73
C TRP A 39 -5.93 -17.01 4.66
N VAL A 40 -4.64 -17.35 4.75
CA VAL A 40 -3.64 -16.60 5.54
C VAL A 40 -3.44 -15.22 4.92
N PHE A 41 -3.26 -15.19 3.59
CA PHE A 41 -3.13 -13.94 2.85
C PHE A 41 -4.38 -13.07 2.99
N LEU A 42 -5.57 -13.64 2.77
CA LEU A 42 -6.83 -12.92 2.90
C LEU A 42 -7.05 -12.36 4.31
N ALA A 43 -6.76 -13.16 5.35
CA ALA A 43 -6.86 -12.70 6.73
C ALA A 43 -5.90 -11.55 7.02
N PHE A 44 -4.66 -11.62 6.52
CA PHE A 44 -3.70 -10.54 6.63
C PHE A 44 -4.22 -9.26 5.96
N GLU A 45 -4.70 -9.34 4.71
CA GLU A 45 -5.22 -8.18 3.98
C GLU A 45 -6.42 -7.55 4.69
N VAL A 46 -7.38 -8.36 5.16
CA VAL A 46 -8.54 -7.86 5.91
C VAL A 46 -8.11 -7.13 7.18
N VAL A 47 -7.17 -7.67 7.94
CA VAL A 47 -6.67 -7.04 9.17
C VAL A 47 -5.90 -5.75 8.85
N PHE A 48 -5.03 -5.78 7.84
CA PHE A 48 -4.23 -4.65 7.41
C PHE A 48 -5.12 -3.49 6.94
N GLU A 49 -6.06 -3.75 6.02
CA GLU A 49 -7.00 -2.74 5.54
C GLU A 49 -7.90 -2.22 6.65
N SER A 50 -8.44 -3.10 7.49
CA SER A 50 -9.31 -2.68 8.60
C SER A 50 -8.57 -1.74 9.57
N PHE A 51 -7.30 -2.00 9.84
CA PHE A 51 -6.47 -1.13 10.67
C PHE A 51 -6.32 0.27 10.04
N TRP A 52 -5.96 0.35 8.77
CA TRP A 52 -5.77 1.66 8.11
C TRP A 52 -7.08 2.41 7.88
N ILE A 53 -8.18 1.70 7.62
CA ILE A 53 -9.53 2.28 7.59
C ILE A 53 -9.90 2.81 8.97
N ALA A 54 -9.54 2.13 10.07
CA ALA A 54 -9.77 2.66 11.42
C ALA A 54 -8.98 3.95 11.67
N VAL A 55 -7.70 4.02 11.26
CA VAL A 55 -6.88 5.25 11.32
C VAL A 55 -7.49 6.39 10.49
N TRP A 56 -8.10 6.07 9.35
CA TRP A 56 -8.83 7.04 8.53
C TRP A 56 -10.08 7.58 9.25
N PHE A 57 -10.90 6.65 9.74
CA PHE A 57 -12.25 6.90 10.25
C PHE A 57 -12.26 7.60 11.62
N PHE A 58 -11.51 7.07 12.59
CA PHE A 58 -11.47 7.63 13.94
C PHE A 58 -10.55 8.85 14.00
N GLN A 59 -11.13 10.04 14.24
CA GLN A 59 -10.35 11.28 14.24
C GLN A 59 -9.37 11.36 15.43
N ASP A 60 -9.76 10.80 16.58
CA ASP A 60 -8.98 10.78 17.82
C ASP A 60 -8.09 9.51 17.95
N PHE A 61 -7.77 8.86 16.84
CA PHE A 61 -6.93 7.66 16.86
C PHE A 61 -5.53 8.01 17.41
N PRO A 62 -4.98 7.22 18.36
CA PRO A 62 -3.66 7.49 18.94
C PRO A 62 -2.56 7.62 17.89
N SER A 63 -1.77 8.69 17.95
CA SER A 63 -0.66 8.94 17.02
C SER A 63 -1.07 8.95 15.53
N ARG A 64 -2.31 9.32 15.22
CA ARG A 64 -2.87 9.29 13.86
C ARG A 64 -1.98 9.94 12.79
N ALA A 65 -1.46 11.14 13.05
CA ALA A 65 -0.61 11.84 12.09
C ALA A 65 0.68 11.05 11.78
N TYR A 66 1.30 10.46 12.81
CA TYR A 66 2.47 9.60 12.62
C TYR A 66 2.12 8.36 11.81
N LEU A 67 1.01 7.69 12.14
CA LEU A 67 0.54 6.51 11.42
C LEU A 67 0.23 6.80 9.94
N GLN A 68 -0.41 7.94 9.66
CA GLN A 68 -0.69 8.35 8.28
C GLN A 68 0.59 8.60 7.48
N ALA A 69 1.59 9.26 8.08
CA ALA A 69 2.88 9.49 7.42
C ALA A 69 3.65 8.18 7.23
N PHE A 70 3.62 7.30 8.23
CA PHE A 70 4.21 5.97 8.17
C PHE A 70 3.56 5.12 7.06
N PHE A 71 2.24 5.14 6.93
CA PHE A 71 1.53 4.45 5.85
C PHE A 71 1.99 4.90 4.47
N LEU A 72 2.13 6.21 4.24
CA LEU A 72 2.62 6.73 2.97
C LEU A 72 4.03 6.21 2.64
N ALA A 73 4.94 6.19 3.63
CA ALA A 73 6.28 5.65 3.45
C ALA A 73 6.28 4.12 3.24
N LEU A 74 5.43 3.40 3.96
CA LEU A 74 5.26 1.95 3.83
C LEU A 74 4.78 1.56 2.44
N MET A 75 3.76 2.25 1.92
CA MET A 75 3.22 2.02 0.58
C MET A 75 4.21 2.42 -0.52
N PHE A 76 4.98 3.48 -0.31
CA PHE A 76 6.11 3.80 -1.19
C PHE A 76 7.11 2.65 -1.25
N ALA A 77 7.55 2.12 -0.10
CA ALA A 77 8.48 1.01 -0.03
C ALA A 77 7.92 -0.26 -0.70
N ASN A 78 6.63 -0.55 -0.48
CA ASN A 78 5.93 -1.63 -1.18
C ASN A 78 5.96 -1.41 -2.70
N GLY A 79 5.55 -0.23 -3.19
CA GLY A 79 5.55 0.07 -4.61
C GLY A 79 6.94 -0.08 -5.26
N VAL A 80 7.99 0.42 -4.60
CA VAL A 80 9.38 0.23 -5.05
C VAL A 80 9.74 -1.26 -5.11
N GLN A 81 9.38 -2.03 -4.09
CA GLN A 81 9.64 -3.47 -4.05
C GLN A 81 9.00 -4.19 -5.25
N HIS A 82 7.74 -3.90 -5.57
CA HIS A 82 7.05 -4.52 -6.71
C HIS A 82 7.72 -4.16 -8.04
N VAL A 83 8.08 -2.89 -8.25
CA VAL A 83 8.78 -2.45 -9.47
C VAL A 83 10.14 -3.16 -9.61
N VAL A 84 10.91 -3.23 -8.52
CA VAL A 84 12.22 -3.92 -8.51
C VAL A 84 12.04 -5.42 -8.76
N TRP A 85 11.06 -6.06 -8.13
CA TRP A 85 10.77 -7.48 -8.33
C TRP A 85 10.39 -7.77 -9.79
N ALA A 86 9.48 -6.98 -10.37
CA ALA A 86 9.11 -7.09 -11.78
C ALA A 86 10.32 -6.91 -12.72
N GLY A 87 11.18 -5.94 -12.44
CA GLY A 87 12.43 -5.70 -13.18
C GLY A 87 13.38 -6.90 -13.14
N ASN A 88 13.51 -7.55 -11.97
CA ASN A 88 14.35 -8.72 -11.80
C ASN A 88 13.81 -9.96 -12.53
N VAL A 89 12.50 -10.24 -12.44
CA VAL A 89 11.90 -11.41 -13.12
C VAL A 89 11.56 -11.16 -14.58
N LYS A 90 11.61 -9.89 -15.04
CA LYS A 90 11.26 -9.42 -16.39
C LYS A 90 9.86 -9.86 -16.84
N LYS A 91 8.94 -9.93 -15.89
CA LYS A 91 7.56 -10.38 -16.08
C LYS A 91 6.63 -9.58 -15.19
N TYR A 92 5.36 -9.57 -15.56
CA TYR A 92 4.31 -9.06 -14.68
C TYR A 92 4.29 -9.85 -13.36
N ILE A 93 4.14 -9.11 -12.25
CA ILE A 93 3.91 -9.65 -10.92
C ILE A 93 2.57 -9.12 -10.39
N PRO A 94 1.90 -9.84 -9.49
CA PRO A 94 0.77 -9.31 -8.73
C PRO A 94 1.10 -7.95 -8.09
N GLY A 95 0.15 -7.00 -8.11
CA GLY A 95 0.30 -5.68 -7.51
C GLY A 95 1.12 -4.66 -8.34
N LEU A 96 1.61 -5.04 -9.53
CA LEU A 96 2.47 -4.18 -10.34
C LEU A 96 1.75 -2.99 -10.98
N ILE A 97 0.45 -3.09 -11.30
CA ILE A 97 -0.30 -1.99 -11.94
C ILE A 97 -0.41 -0.82 -10.96
N THR A 98 -0.69 -1.12 -9.71
CA THR A 98 -0.93 -0.13 -8.64
C THR A 98 0.37 0.33 -7.96
N ALA A 99 1.43 -0.46 -7.98
CA ALA A 99 2.72 -0.12 -7.36
C ALA A 99 3.33 1.24 -7.81
N PRO A 100 3.39 1.60 -9.11
CA PRO A 100 3.85 2.92 -9.55
C PRO A 100 2.99 4.07 -9.01
N ILE A 101 1.70 3.84 -8.78
CA ILE A 101 0.79 4.86 -8.27
C ILE A 101 1.15 5.19 -6.82
N HIS A 102 1.45 4.18 -5.98
CA HIS A 102 1.95 4.42 -4.61
C HIS A 102 3.23 5.27 -4.59
N ILE A 103 4.16 5.00 -5.52
CA ILE A 103 5.39 5.78 -5.66
C ILE A 103 5.08 7.24 -6.00
N ILE A 104 4.22 7.47 -7.01
CA ILE A 104 3.85 8.82 -7.45
C ILE A 104 3.15 9.59 -6.32
N VAL A 105 2.17 8.98 -5.65
CA VAL A 105 1.44 9.60 -4.54
C VAL A 105 2.40 10.05 -3.43
N PHE A 106 3.35 9.19 -3.05
CA PHE A 106 4.36 9.54 -2.04
C PHE A 106 5.29 10.66 -2.51
N LEU A 107 5.81 10.61 -3.74
CA LEU A 107 6.72 11.65 -4.24
C LEU A 107 6.03 13.01 -4.31
N VAL A 108 4.78 13.07 -4.80
CA VAL A 108 4.00 14.32 -4.81
C VAL A 108 3.77 14.83 -3.39
N PHE A 109 3.44 13.96 -2.44
CA PHE A 109 3.33 14.33 -1.03
C PHE A 109 4.64 14.88 -0.48
N TYR A 110 5.75 14.17 -0.69
CA TYR A 110 7.08 14.52 -0.19
C TYR A 110 7.53 15.90 -0.68
N PHE A 111 7.40 16.16 -1.98
CA PHE A 111 7.77 17.46 -2.55
C PHE A 111 6.85 18.58 -2.05
N LYS A 112 5.54 18.33 -1.89
CA LYS A 112 4.62 19.31 -1.30
C LYS A 112 4.82 19.56 0.20
N ALA A 113 5.42 18.61 0.91
CA ALA A 113 5.69 18.74 2.34
C ALA A 113 6.97 19.54 2.62
N ILE A 114 7.91 19.55 1.66
CA ILE A 114 9.24 20.17 1.81
C ILE A 114 9.33 21.57 1.19
N PHE A 115 8.61 21.82 0.10
CA PHE A 115 8.61 23.08 -0.65
C PHE A 115 7.25 23.77 -0.56
#